data_AF-A0A848BSC9-F1
#
_entry.id   AF-A0A848BSC9-F1
#
_cell.length_a   1.000
_cell.length_b   1.000
_cell.length_c   1.000
_cell.angle_alpha   90.00
_cell.angle_beta   90.00
_cell.angle_gamma   90.00
#
_symmetry.space_group_name_H-M   'P 1'
#
loop_
_entity.id
_entity.type
_entity.pdbx_description
1 polymer ?
#
loop_
_entity_poly.entity_id
_entity_poly.type
_entity_poly.pdbx_seq_one_letter_code
_entity_poly.pdbx_strand_id
1 'polypeptide(L)'
;MDFTLYRSDFAGVEANCRYPRQQKISCAEDLKAAAAFDHVCVAFEDCYRKRENFLSADVLVMDCDNTHSENPADWITMENLLAMLPKVSVAIVPSRNHMKPKDGKCARPRFHAYFGIPDITDEQHYAELKRAIHRAYPFFDEAALDAARFIYGCPVEKVLWQDGETTIDQVLKVGDT
;
A
#
# COMPACT_ATOMS: atom_id res chain seq x y z
N MET A 1 7.02 -0.88 13.74
CA MET A 1 7.27 -0.88 12.29
C MET A 1 7.76 0.51 11.92
N ASP A 2 8.80 0.61 11.10
CA ASP A 2 9.26 1.90 10.56
C ASP A 2 9.46 1.73 9.06
N PHE A 3 9.09 2.72 8.26
CA PHE A 3 9.30 2.69 6.81
C PHE A 3 9.39 4.08 6.19
N THR A 4 9.65 4.12 4.89
CA THR A 4 9.88 5.35 4.14
C THR A 4 8.86 5.50 3.02
N LEU A 5 8.25 6.69 2.91
CA LEU A 5 7.50 7.10 1.73
C LEU A 5 8.20 8.24 1.01
N TYR A 6 8.00 8.30 -0.30
CA TYR A 6 8.49 9.38 -1.15
C TYR A 6 7.27 10.10 -1.72
N ARG A 7 7.09 11.36 -1.35
CA ARG A 7 5.89 12.13 -1.72
C ARG A 7 6.20 13.32 -2.61
N SER A 8 5.14 13.85 -3.22
CA SER A 8 5.12 15.17 -3.82
C SER A 8 4.66 16.22 -2.80
N ASP A 9 4.62 17.49 -3.22
CA ASP A 9 4.02 18.59 -2.46
C ASP A 9 2.54 18.84 -2.87
N PHE A 10 1.97 17.95 -3.70
CA PHE A 10 0.61 18.05 -4.25
C PHE A 10 -0.18 16.74 -4.07
N ALA A 11 -1.48 16.80 -4.34
CA ALA A 11 -2.36 15.62 -4.39
C ALA A 11 -3.20 15.66 -5.68
N GLY A 12 -3.50 14.49 -6.25
CA GLY A 12 -4.35 14.35 -7.43
C GLY A 12 -3.66 14.56 -8.77
N VAL A 13 -2.32 14.59 -8.83
CA VAL A 13 -1.53 14.84 -10.04
C VAL A 13 -0.94 13.53 -10.56
N GLU A 14 -1.78 12.70 -11.17
CA GLU A 14 -1.40 11.36 -11.68
C GLU A 14 -0.24 11.39 -12.68
N ALA A 15 -0.14 12.45 -13.49
CA ALA A 15 0.96 12.64 -14.44
C ALA A 15 2.30 12.96 -13.76
N ASN A 16 2.33 13.19 -12.45
CA ASN A 16 3.57 13.45 -11.72
C ASN A 16 4.41 12.17 -11.62
N CYS A 17 5.65 12.28 -12.09
CA CYS A 17 6.64 11.22 -11.98
C CYS A 17 7.77 11.54 -11.00
N ARG A 18 7.77 12.70 -10.33
CA ARG A 18 8.87 13.08 -9.41
C ARG A 18 8.42 13.13 -7.95
N TYR A 19 9.14 12.43 -7.09
CA TYR A 19 8.83 12.28 -5.65
C TYR A 19 10.06 12.56 -4.77
N PRO A 20 10.55 13.82 -4.73
CA PRO A 20 11.81 14.15 -4.07
C PRO A 20 11.72 14.26 -2.53
N ARG A 21 10.50 14.23 -1.95
CA ARG A 21 10.31 14.39 -0.50
C ARG A 21 10.29 13.04 0.17
N GLN A 22 11.41 12.66 0.77
CA GLN A 22 11.48 11.51 1.65
C GLN A 22 10.80 11.83 2.99
N GLN A 23 9.94 10.94 3.46
CA GLN A 23 9.27 11.03 4.75
C GLN A 23 9.38 9.68 5.47
N LYS A 24 10.00 9.67 6.65
CA LYS A 24 10.03 8.52 7.55
C LYS A 24 8.70 8.42 8.27
N ILE A 25 8.19 7.20 8.39
CA ILE A 25 6.91 6.87 9.01
C ILE A 25 7.19 5.88 10.13
N SER A 26 6.96 6.29 11.37
CA SER A 26 7.07 5.40 12.54
C SER A 26 5.78 5.31 13.35
N CYS A 27 4.73 6.03 12.95
CA CYS A 27 3.42 5.99 13.59
C CYS A 27 2.27 6.34 12.64
N ALA A 28 1.04 6.21 13.14
CA ALA A 28 -0.18 6.53 12.42
C ALA A 28 -0.26 8.01 12.01
N GLU A 29 0.23 8.92 12.85
CA GLU A 29 0.24 10.36 12.62
C GLU A 29 1.18 10.75 11.48
N ASP A 30 2.37 10.14 11.42
CA ASP A 30 3.31 10.33 10.31
C ASP A 30 2.69 9.86 8.99
N LEU A 31 2.07 8.68 8.99
CA LEU A 31 1.42 8.14 7.80
C LEU A 31 0.23 8.99 7.37
N LYS A 32 -0.58 9.46 8.32
CA LYS A 32 -1.69 10.39 8.07
C LYS A 32 -1.19 11.68 7.41
N ALA A 33 -0.08 12.23 7.88
CA ALA A 33 0.53 13.43 7.29
C ALA A 33 1.07 13.17 5.87
N ALA A 34 1.74 12.03 5.64
CA ALA A 34 2.25 11.66 4.32
C ALA A 34 1.12 11.38 3.31
N ALA A 35 0.09 10.64 3.74
CA ALA A 35 -1.03 10.22 2.90
C ALA A 35 -1.86 11.38 2.35
N ALA A 36 -1.76 12.58 2.93
CA ALA A 36 -2.40 13.78 2.41
C ALA A 36 -1.87 14.20 1.02
N PHE A 37 -0.72 13.68 0.59
CA PHE A 37 -0.06 13.99 -0.67
C PHE A 37 0.10 12.76 -1.55
N ASP A 38 0.21 12.97 -2.86
CA ASP A 38 0.57 11.91 -3.80
C ASP A 38 1.95 11.35 -3.46
N HIS A 39 2.08 10.03 -3.44
CA HIS A 39 3.30 9.38 -2.99
C HIS A 39 3.53 8.00 -3.61
N VAL A 40 4.73 7.48 -3.36
CA VAL A 40 5.20 6.14 -3.71
C VAL A 40 5.97 5.52 -2.54
N CYS A 41 6.09 4.20 -2.55
CA CYS A 41 6.80 3.40 -1.55
C CYS A 41 8.28 3.15 -1.89
N VAL A 42 8.73 3.59 -3.06
CA VAL A 42 10.02 3.19 -3.63
C VAL A 42 10.92 4.40 -3.81
N ALA A 43 12.17 4.24 -3.41
CA ALA A 43 13.25 5.15 -3.76
C ALA A 43 13.59 4.97 -5.23
N PHE A 44 13.51 6.04 -6.02
CA PHE A 44 13.87 6.01 -7.43
C PHE A 44 15.09 6.87 -7.73
N GLU A 45 15.92 6.45 -8.69
CA GLU A 45 16.98 7.27 -9.28
C GLU A 45 16.39 8.59 -9.81
N ASP A 46 17.06 9.69 -9.50
CA ASP A 46 16.62 11.07 -9.77
C ASP A 46 15.22 11.41 -9.22
N CYS A 47 14.78 10.66 -8.21
CA CYS A 47 13.42 10.70 -7.66
C CYS A 47 12.33 10.49 -8.72
N TYR A 48 12.66 9.85 -9.86
CA TYR A 48 11.78 9.71 -11.01
C TYR A 48 11.13 8.32 -11.03
N ARG A 49 9.83 8.27 -10.74
CA ARG A 49 8.99 7.07 -10.68
C ARG A 49 8.96 6.34 -12.02
N LYS A 50 9.81 5.32 -12.12
CA LYS A 50 9.94 4.42 -13.26
C LYS A 50 10.61 3.14 -12.74
N ARG A 51 10.14 1.96 -13.17
CA ARG A 51 10.64 0.67 -12.65
C ARG A 51 12.13 0.50 -12.85
N GLU A 52 12.64 0.92 -14.00
CA GLU A 52 14.05 0.89 -14.35
C GLU A 52 14.92 1.79 -13.44
N ASN A 53 14.31 2.74 -12.73
CA ASN A 53 14.96 3.62 -11.77
C ASN A 53 14.86 3.10 -10.33
N PHE A 54 14.34 1.89 -10.08
CA PHE A 54 14.17 1.34 -8.73
C PHE A 54 15.52 1.27 -8.00
N LEU A 55 15.60 1.85 -6.80
CA LEU A 55 16.79 1.78 -5.95
C LEU A 55 16.56 0.91 -4.72
N SER A 56 15.51 1.20 -3.94
CA SER A 56 15.17 0.42 -2.75
C SER A 56 13.74 0.67 -2.27
N ALA A 57 13.24 -0.22 -1.41
CA ALA A 57 11.98 -0.07 -0.71
C ALA A 57 11.95 -0.88 0.59
N ASP A 58 11.53 -0.25 1.69
CA ASP A 58 11.33 -0.84 3.02
C ASP A 58 9.82 -1.04 3.36
N VAL A 59 8.95 -0.72 2.41
CA VAL A 59 7.50 -0.90 2.49
C VAL A 59 6.92 -1.27 1.14
N LEU A 60 5.86 -2.07 1.15
CA LEU A 60 5.01 -2.28 -0.02
C LEU A 60 3.57 -1.87 0.26
N VAL A 61 2.92 -1.35 -0.77
CA VAL A 61 1.50 -0.98 -0.73
C VAL A 61 0.68 -1.94 -1.58
N MET A 62 -0.44 -2.41 -1.03
CA MET A 62 -1.46 -3.20 -1.71
C MET A 62 -2.80 -2.45 -1.69
N ASP A 63 -3.47 -2.41 -2.83
CA ASP A 63 -4.73 -1.71 -3.00
C ASP A 63 -5.90 -2.68 -2.83
N CYS A 64 -6.89 -2.35 -2.00
CA CYS A 64 -8.14 -3.10 -1.89
C CYS A 64 -9.29 -2.23 -2.38
N ASP A 65 -9.86 -2.57 -3.54
CA ASP A 65 -10.96 -1.84 -4.17
C ASP A 65 -12.33 -2.56 -4.02
N ASN A 66 -12.34 -3.76 -3.44
CA ASN A 66 -13.52 -4.62 -3.29
C ASN A 66 -14.29 -4.83 -4.61
N THR A 67 -13.55 -5.07 -5.70
CA THR A 67 -14.09 -5.33 -7.04
C THR A 67 -14.41 -6.80 -7.29
N HIS A 68 -13.96 -7.70 -6.41
CA HIS A 68 -14.15 -9.15 -6.50
C HIS A 68 -15.59 -9.61 -6.22
N SER A 69 -16.42 -8.80 -5.55
CA SER A 69 -17.82 -9.11 -5.27
C SER A 69 -18.71 -7.87 -5.26
N GLU A 70 -19.97 -8.04 -5.66
CA GLU A 70 -21.04 -7.04 -5.50
C GLU A 70 -21.84 -7.24 -4.20
N ASN A 71 -21.65 -8.36 -3.51
CA ASN A 71 -22.31 -8.64 -2.24
C ASN A 71 -21.51 -8.01 -1.08
N PRO A 72 -22.10 -7.08 -0.31
CA PRO A 72 -21.41 -6.39 0.77
C PRO A 72 -20.82 -7.30 1.86
N ALA A 73 -21.39 -8.50 2.05
CA ALA A 73 -20.88 -9.46 3.04
C ALA A 73 -19.51 -10.05 2.67
N ASP A 74 -19.12 -9.99 1.38
CA ASP A 74 -17.84 -10.51 0.89
C ASP A 74 -16.76 -9.41 0.83
N TRP A 75 -17.13 -8.16 1.15
CA TRP A 75 -16.19 -7.04 1.12
C TRP A 75 -15.25 -7.09 2.32
N ILE A 76 -13.98 -6.84 2.03
CA ILE A 76 -12.94 -6.72 3.04
C ILE A 76 -12.98 -5.28 3.56
N THR A 77 -13.15 -5.14 4.87
CA THR A 77 -12.94 -3.86 5.57
C THR A 77 -11.49 -3.74 6.05
N MET A 78 -11.09 -2.55 6.50
CA MET A 78 -9.76 -2.34 7.06
C MET A 78 -9.57 -3.19 8.34
N GLU A 79 -10.59 -3.30 9.17
CA GLU A 79 -10.63 -4.12 10.37
C GLU A 79 -10.58 -5.62 10.05
N ASN A 80 -11.26 -6.07 8.98
CA ASN A 80 -11.13 -7.46 8.50
C ASN A 80 -9.68 -7.78 8.13
N LEU A 81 -8.96 -6.86 7.47
CA LEU A 81 -7.56 -7.09 7.11
C LEU A 81 -6.66 -7.26 8.33
N LEU A 82 -6.82 -6.42 9.36
CA LEU A 82 -6.07 -6.57 10.62
C LEU A 82 -6.39 -7.90 11.30
N ALA A 83 -7.66 -8.30 11.33
CA ALA A 83 -8.07 -9.57 11.93
C ALA A 83 -7.55 -10.80 11.16
N MET A 84 -7.40 -10.71 9.83
CA MET A 84 -6.79 -11.77 9.02
C MET A 84 -5.28 -11.90 9.23
N LEU A 85 -4.61 -10.80 9.59
CA LEU A 85 -3.16 -10.71 9.72
C LEU A 85 -2.73 -10.19 11.10
N PRO A 86 -3.15 -10.81 12.22
CA PRO A 86 -3.08 -10.20 13.55
C PRO A 86 -1.65 -10.00 14.08
N LYS A 87 -0.66 -10.69 13.50
CA LYS A 87 0.75 -10.59 13.88
C LYS A 87 1.60 -9.82 12.87
N VAL A 88 1.04 -9.42 11.74
CA VAL A 88 1.81 -8.75 10.69
C VAL A 88 1.85 -7.25 10.97
N SER A 89 3.03 -6.67 10.83
CA SER A 89 3.18 -5.21 10.81
C SER A 89 2.51 -4.62 9.57
N VAL A 90 1.46 -3.83 9.78
CA VAL A 90 0.68 -3.23 8.69
C VAL A 90 0.06 -1.91 9.13
N ALA A 91 0.04 -0.95 8.21
CA ALA A 91 -0.74 0.29 8.36
C ALA A 91 -1.75 0.40 7.22
N ILE A 92 -2.95 0.91 7.51
CA ILE A 92 -4.06 0.96 6.56
C ILE A 92 -4.62 2.38 6.50
N VAL A 93 -4.74 2.88 5.27
CA VAL A 93 -5.22 4.23 4.96
C VAL A 93 -6.44 4.13 4.03
N PRO A 94 -7.56 4.80 4.36
CA PRO A 94 -8.67 4.92 3.43
C PRO A 94 -8.23 5.53 2.09
N SER A 95 -8.65 4.93 0.98
CA SER A 95 -8.44 5.52 -0.34
C SER A 95 -9.29 6.78 -0.51
N ARG A 96 -8.93 7.68 -1.44
CA ARG A 96 -9.79 8.83 -1.82
C ARG A 96 -11.22 8.43 -2.23
N ASN A 97 -11.39 7.18 -2.66
CA ASN A 97 -12.67 6.58 -3.08
C ASN A 97 -13.29 5.65 -2.02
N HIS A 98 -12.82 5.69 -0.78
CA HIS A 98 -13.42 4.95 0.33
C HIS A 98 -14.90 5.36 0.51
N MET A 99 -15.80 4.38 0.51
CA MET A 99 -17.25 4.58 0.67
C MET A 99 -17.90 5.54 -0.35
N LYS A 100 -17.32 5.65 -1.56
CA LYS A 100 -17.87 6.45 -2.68
C LYS A 100 -18.20 5.57 -3.89
N PRO A 101 -19.19 5.90 -4.73
CA PRO A 101 -19.34 5.26 -6.04
C PRO A 101 -18.13 5.53 -6.95
N LYS A 102 -17.69 4.54 -7.73
CA LYS A 102 -16.52 4.62 -8.63
C LYS A 102 -16.70 3.60 -9.77
N ASP A 103 -16.47 3.99 -11.01
CA ASP A 103 -16.47 3.08 -12.19
C ASP A 103 -17.71 2.18 -12.30
N GLY A 104 -18.90 2.76 -12.05
CA GLY A 104 -20.18 2.03 -12.08
C GLY A 104 -20.44 1.13 -10.87
N LYS A 105 -19.51 1.04 -9.92
CA LYS A 105 -19.64 0.29 -8.66
C LYS A 105 -20.20 1.17 -7.56
N CYS A 106 -21.04 0.59 -6.70
CA CYS A 106 -21.60 1.27 -5.53
C CYS A 106 -20.52 1.65 -4.50
N ALA A 107 -20.91 2.52 -3.55
CA ALA A 107 -20.09 2.86 -2.39
C ALA A 107 -19.70 1.60 -1.61
N ARG A 108 -18.40 1.39 -1.42
CA ARG A 108 -17.81 0.24 -0.71
C ARG A 108 -16.48 0.62 -0.07
N PRO A 109 -15.98 -0.18 0.90
CA PRO A 109 -14.68 0.06 1.50
C PRO A 109 -13.59 0.02 0.42
N ARG A 110 -12.72 1.03 0.40
CA ARG A 110 -11.51 1.04 -0.41
C ARG A 110 -10.35 1.61 0.39
N PHE A 111 -9.18 0.99 0.33
CA PHE A 111 -8.05 1.37 1.16
C PHE A 111 -6.72 0.88 0.58
N HIS A 112 -5.65 1.46 1.10
CA HIS A 112 -4.26 1.08 0.84
C HIS A 112 -3.69 0.45 2.10
N ALA A 113 -3.11 -0.74 1.97
CA ALA A 113 -2.43 -1.45 3.06
C ALA A 113 -0.92 -1.40 2.82
N TYR A 114 -0.20 -0.80 3.77
CA TYR A 114 1.24 -0.62 3.78
C TYR A 114 1.86 -1.68 4.69
N PHE A 115 2.59 -2.61 4.09
CA PHE A 115 3.29 -3.67 4.81
C PHE A 115 4.77 -3.31 4.89
N GLY A 116 5.28 -3.11 6.10
CA GLY A 116 6.71 -3.00 6.34
C GLY A 116 7.41 -4.32 5.97
N ILE A 117 8.54 -4.20 5.28
CA ILE A 117 9.33 -5.34 4.79
C ILE A 117 10.81 -5.06 5.02
N PRO A 118 11.69 -6.09 5.01
CA PRO A 118 13.12 -5.85 4.87
C PRO A 118 13.41 -4.98 3.65
N ASP A 119 14.47 -4.17 3.69
CA ASP A 119 14.88 -3.36 2.55
C ASP A 119 15.16 -4.25 1.33
N ILE A 120 14.42 -4.01 0.25
CA ILE A 120 14.57 -4.71 -1.03
C ILE A 120 15.17 -3.73 -2.04
N THR A 121 16.27 -4.12 -2.67
CA THR A 121 16.94 -3.35 -3.73
C THR A 121 16.76 -3.95 -5.14
N ASP A 122 16.06 -5.09 -5.24
CA ASP A 122 15.75 -5.76 -6.50
C ASP A 122 14.27 -5.54 -6.89
N GLU A 123 14.05 -4.85 -8.01
CA GLU A 123 12.72 -4.50 -8.52
C GLU A 123 11.84 -5.74 -8.78
N GLN A 124 12.42 -6.80 -9.34
CA GLN A 124 11.68 -8.01 -9.71
C GLN A 124 11.26 -8.78 -8.46
N HIS A 125 12.14 -8.84 -7.47
CA HIS A 125 11.85 -9.43 -6.16
C HIS A 125 10.73 -8.66 -5.44
N TYR A 126 10.77 -7.33 -5.46
CA TYR A 126 9.73 -6.49 -4.88
C TYR A 126 8.36 -6.72 -5.55
N ALA A 127 8.32 -6.70 -6.89
CA ALA A 127 7.10 -6.97 -7.65
C ALA A 127 6.58 -8.39 -7.42
N GLU A 128 7.48 -9.39 -7.32
CA GLU A 128 7.08 -10.77 -7.05
C GLU A 128 6.52 -10.95 -5.64
N LEU A 129 7.04 -10.24 -4.64
CA LEU A 129 6.45 -10.23 -3.31
C LEU A 129 5.01 -9.70 -3.33
N LYS A 130 4.74 -8.63 -4.10
CA LYS A 130 3.36 -8.14 -4.30
C LYS A 130 2.47 -9.19 -4.94
N ARG A 131 2.96 -9.92 -5.96
CA ARG A 131 2.22 -11.04 -6.58
C ARG A 131 2.00 -12.20 -5.61
N ALA A 132 2.97 -12.53 -4.76
CA ALA A 132 2.83 -13.56 -3.74
C ALA A 132 1.75 -13.20 -2.72
N ILE A 133 1.71 -11.94 -2.27
CA ILE A 133 0.63 -11.43 -1.40
C ILE A 133 -0.72 -11.57 -2.10
N HIS A 134 -0.82 -11.14 -3.37
CA HIS A 134 -2.06 -11.28 -4.13
C HIS A 134 -2.51 -12.74 -4.27
N ARG A 135 -1.60 -13.69 -4.52
CA ARG A 135 -1.94 -15.12 -4.59
C ARG A 135 -2.50 -15.66 -3.27
N ALA A 136 -1.96 -15.23 -2.14
CA ALA A 136 -2.46 -15.61 -0.82
C ALA A 136 -3.76 -14.88 -0.43
N TYR A 137 -3.92 -13.64 -0.90
CA TYR A 137 -5.02 -12.74 -0.56
C TYR A 137 -5.62 -12.11 -1.85
N PRO A 138 -6.42 -12.89 -2.62
CA PRO A 138 -6.84 -12.52 -3.97
C PRO A 138 -7.92 -11.41 -4.03
N PHE A 139 -8.22 -10.76 -2.91
CA PHE A 139 -9.09 -9.58 -2.86
C PHE A 139 -8.34 -8.26 -3.10
N PHE A 140 -7.00 -8.28 -3.09
CA PHE A 140 -6.20 -7.12 -3.49
C PHE A 140 -6.28 -6.91 -5.01
N ASP A 141 -6.06 -5.68 -5.45
CA ASP A 141 -6.14 -5.29 -6.86
C ASP A 141 -4.96 -5.84 -7.68
N GLU A 142 -5.25 -6.76 -8.60
CA GLU A 142 -4.28 -7.34 -9.53
C GLU A 142 -3.61 -6.29 -10.43
N ALA A 143 -4.28 -5.17 -10.70
CA ALA A 143 -3.74 -4.08 -11.52
C ALA A 143 -2.73 -3.20 -10.76
N ALA A 144 -2.50 -3.45 -9.47
CA ALA A 144 -1.64 -2.65 -8.58
C ALA A 144 -0.34 -3.36 -8.18
N LEU A 145 0.05 -4.44 -8.87
CA LEU A 145 1.15 -5.33 -8.46
C LEU A 145 2.55 -4.94 -8.95
N ASP A 146 2.69 -3.80 -9.64
CA ASP A 146 4.00 -3.31 -10.10
C ASP A 146 4.80 -2.58 -8.99
N ALA A 147 6.10 -2.44 -9.22
CA ALA A 147 7.04 -1.78 -8.31
C ALA A 147 7.00 -0.24 -8.37
N ALA A 148 6.34 0.36 -9.36
CA ALA A 148 6.24 1.81 -9.54
C ALA A 148 4.84 2.35 -9.26
N ARG A 149 4.12 1.70 -8.33
CA ARG A 149 2.73 2.03 -7.98
C ARG A 149 2.62 3.45 -7.43
N PHE A 150 1.79 4.24 -8.09
CA PHE A 150 1.40 5.57 -7.65
C PHE A 150 0.22 5.49 -6.69
N ILE A 151 0.26 6.27 -5.61
CA ILE A 151 -0.85 6.41 -4.67
C ILE A 151 -1.32 7.86 -4.66
N TYR A 152 -2.62 8.04 -4.86
CA TYR A 152 -3.28 9.33 -4.77
C TYR A 152 -3.28 9.84 -3.32
N GLY A 153 -2.86 11.08 -3.14
CA GLY A 153 -2.99 11.80 -1.87
C GLY A 153 -4.45 12.01 -1.49
N CYS A 154 -4.77 11.71 -0.24
CA CYS A 154 -6.06 11.95 0.37
C CYS A 154 -5.85 12.31 1.85
N PRO A 155 -6.24 13.52 2.29
CA PRO A 155 -6.35 13.81 3.72
C PRO A 155 -7.33 12.81 4.34
N VAL A 156 -6.86 12.01 5.29
CA VAL A 156 -7.68 11.03 6.00
C VAL A 156 -7.85 11.41 7.46
N GLU A 157 -8.99 11.08 8.04
CA GLU A 157 -9.24 11.32 9.46
C GLU A 157 -8.52 10.30 10.34
N LYS A 158 -8.52 9.04 9.92
CA LYS A 158 -8.03 7.89 10.67
C LYS A 158 -7.13 7.01 9.80
N VAL A 159 -6.03 6.58 10.40
CA VAL A 159 -5.15 5.51 9.92
C VAL A 159 -5.28 4.36 10.91
N LEU A 160 -5.37 3.13 10.43
CA LEU A 160 -5.20 1.97 11.31
C LEU A 160 -3.72 1.59 11.30
N TRP A 161 -3.14 1.42 12.48
CA TRP A 161 -1.74 1.08 12.64
C TRP A 161 -1.62 -0.15 13.53
N GLN A 162 -0.95 -1.19 13.03
CA GLN A 162 -0.68 -2.41 13.76
C GLN A 162 0.82 -2.68 13.73
N ASP A 163 1.47 -2.52 14.87
CA ASP A 163 2.82 -3.01 15.09
C ASP A 163 2.76 -4.51 15.37
N GLY A 164 3.14 -5.30 14.37
CA GLY A 164 3.12 -6.76 14.43
C GLY A 164 4.47 -7.34 14.86
N GLU A 165 4.44 -8.63 15.23
CA GLU A 165 5.62 -9.44 15.57
C GLU A 165 6.41 -9.88 14.32
N THR A 166 5.79 -9.85 13.15
CA THR A 166 6.36 -10.38 11.88
C THR A 166 6.02 -9.48 10.69
N THR A 167 6.65 -9.73 9.54
CA THR A 167 6.39 -9.05 8.27
C THR A 167 5.61 -9.97 7.32
N ILE A 168 4.96 -9.39 6.32
CA ILE A 168 4.14 -10.17 5.37
C ILE A 168 4.99 -11.18 4.57
N ASP A 169 6.24 -10.84 4.24
CA ASP A 169 7.13 -11.75 3.51
C ASP A 169 7.54 -12.97 4.35
N GLN A 170 7.63 -12.81 5.68
CA GLN A 170 7.89 -13.92 6.60
C GLN A 170 6.67 -14.85 6.67
N VAL A 171 5.46 -14.29 6.76
CA VAL A 171 4.21 -15.08 6.74
C VAL A 171 4.09 -15.91 5.47
N LEU A 172 4.40 -15.33 4.31
CA LEU A 172 4.32 -16.05 3.03
C LEU A 172 5.39 -17.13 2.87
N LYS A 173 6.53 -17.02 3.56
CA LYS A 173 7.57 -18.08 3.61
C LYS A 173 7.19 -19.20 4.59
N VAL A 174 6.35 -18.91 5.59
CA VAL A 174 5.74 -19.90 6.50
C VAL A 174 4.48 -20.46 5.83
N GLY A 175 4.68 -21.25 4.77
CA GLY A 175 3.61 -21.83 3.97
C GLY A 175 4.04 -22.95 3.02
N ASP A 176 5.34 -23.14 2.80
CA ASP A 176 5.91 -24.26 2.03
C ASP A 176 6.36 -25.41 2.94
N THR A 177 5.45 -25.95 3.76
CA THR A 177 5.64 -27.22 4.47
C THR A 177 4.49 -28.18 4.21
#